data_AF-A0A4S4KIU8-F1
#
_entry.id   AF-A0A4S4KIU8-F1
#
_cell.length_a   1.000
_cell.length_b   1.000
_cell.length_c   1.000
_cell.angle_alpha   90.00
_cell.angle_beta   90.00
_cell.angle_gamma   90.00
#
_symmetry.space_group_name_H-M   'P 1'
#
loop_
_entity.id
_entity.type
_entity.pdbx_description
1 polymer ?
#
loop_
_entity_poly.entity_id
_entity_poly.type
_entity_poly.pdbx_seq_one_letter_code
_entity_poly.pdbx_strand_id
1 'polypeptide(L)'
;MTAIRETFEETGILLASRKPKSQVPGLMEEALGKARRSIHAQKLLFTKFLSDNGLEPDIGSLLPFTEWVTPPPVPRRFRAQFFVTFLPIASALSGPTSGTHLNRLPSPDSPDSPTSTSTEVISAQYIHPRAVLTAFARGDMKLMPPQFYLLTTLNEIFSGAGAEVSTAAQRQLVQRLAHSSFGQMVINPRYLPGPEGELPDGRRVLTYEGDESRGGKKGRLHRAIIKPQKGTHLPAELILIRNFDIFTEMGEPPSSKL
;
A
#
# COMPACT_ATOMS: atom_id res chain seq x y z
N MET A 1 -5.41 7.55 10.82
CA MET A 1 -4.63 8.80 10.86
C MET A 1 -3.28 8.67 10.15
N THR A 2 -2.42 7.71 10.53
CA THR A 2 -1.08 7.53 9.95
C THR A 2 -1.06 7.45 8.42
N ALA A 3 -1.81 6.51 7.82
CA ALA A 3 -1.82 6.32 6.36
C ALA A 3 -2.19 7.60 5.57
N ILE A 4 -3.18 8.37 6.06
CA ILE A 4 -3.62 9.63 5.43
C ILE A 4 -2.52 10.70 5.52
N ARG A 5 -1.89 10.85 6.70
CA ARG A 5 -0.80 11.80 6.90
C ARG A 5 0.39 11.46 6.00
N GLU A 6 0.87 10.22 6.04
CA GLU A 6 2.02 9.79 5.21
C GLU A 6 1.74 9.96 3.72
N THR A 7 0.52 9.59 3.27
CA THR A 7 0.11 9.81 1.87
C THR A 7 0.20 11.29 1.49
N PHE A 8 -0.27 12.20 2.35
CA PHE A 8 -0.17 13.63 2.09
C PHE A 8 1.28 14.12 2.09
N GLU A 9 2.11 13.66 3.03
CA GLU A 9 3.52 14.01 3.10
C GLU A 9 4.27 13.55 1.85
N GLU A 10 4.11 12.30 1.41
CA GLU A 10 4.88 11.71 0.30
C GLU A 10 4.34 12.11 -1.10
N THR A 11 3.02 12.20 -1.24
CA THR A 11 2.37 12.37 -2.56
C THR A 11 1.72 13.75 -2.76
N GLY A 12 1.43 14.46 -1.66
CA GLY A 12 0.62 15.70 -1.70
C GLY A 12 -0.88 15.47 -1.82
N ILE A 13 -1.34 14.21 -1.95
CA ILE A 13 -2.75 13.86 -2.00
C ILE A 13 -3.34 13.96 -0.59
N LEU A 14 -4.30 14.86 -0.39
CA LEU A 14 -4.98 15.02 0.89
C LEU A 14 -6.30 14.24 0.92
N LEU A 15 -6.36 13.18 1.72
CA LEU A 15 -7.59 12.42 1.97
C LEU A 15 -8.33 13.03 3.16
N ALA A 16 -9.14 14.05 2.88
CA ALA A 16 -9.92 14.77 3.89
C ALA A 16 -11.27 15.21 3.34
N SER A 17 -12.28 15.24 4.20
CA SER A 17 -13.60 15.81 3.93
C SER A 17 -13.76 17.16 4.63
N ARG A 18 -14.67 17.98 4.12
CA ARG A 18 -15.03 19.24 4.76
C ARG A 18 -16.05 18.99 5.86
N LYS A 19 -15.86 19.61 7.02
CA LYS A 19 -16.85 19.53 8.10
C LYS A 19 -18.18 20.16 7.64
N PRO A 20 -19.35 19.58 7.94
CA PRO A 20 -20.66 20.02 7.42
C PRO A 20 -21.02 21.50 7.64
N LYS A 21 -20.35 22.20 8.57
CA LYS A 21 -20.58 23.62 8.92
C LYS A 21 -19.35 24.51 8.71
N SER A 22 -18.30 24.00 8.06
CA SER A 22 -17.07 24.76 7.83
C SER A 22 -17.30 25.84 6.77
N GLN A 23 -17.12 27.11 7.17
CA GLN A 23 -17.13 28.27 6.27
C GLN A 23 -15.73 28.68 5.81
N VAL A 24 -14.70 27.90 6.16
CA VAL A 24 -13.34 28.17 5.66
C VAL A 24 -13.40 28.10 4.12
N PRO A 25 -12.69 28.96 3.37
CA PRO A 25 -12.58 28.81 1.92
C PRO A 25 -11.84 27.52 1.52
N GLY A 26 -11.88 27.15 0.24
CA GLY A 26 -11.01 26.08 -0.29
C GLY A 26 -9.53 26.45 -0.13
N LEU A 27 -8.67 25.44 0.05
CA LEU A 27 -7.23 25.64 0.12
C LEU A 27 -6.64 25.80 -1.28
N MET A 28 -5.78 26.81 -1.46
CA MET A 28 -4.99 26.96 -2.67
C MET A 28 -3.81 25.97 -2.66
N GLU A 29 -3.36 25.56 -3.84
CA GLU A 29 -2.27 24.59 -4.02
C GLU A 29 -0.97 25.01 -3.32
N GLU A 30 -0.62 26.30 -3.38
CA GLU A 30 0.57 26.84 -2.70
C GLU A 30 0.49 26.70 -1.17
N ALA A 31 -0.69 26.94 -0.60
CA ALA A 31 -0.93 26.80 0.84
C ALA A 31 -0.83 25.33 1.27
N LEU A 32 -1.33 24.39 0.45
CA LEU A 32 -1.17 22.95 0.66
C LEU A 32 0.31 22.55 0.61
N GLY A 33 1.06 23.05 -0.37
CA GLY A 33 2.50 22.78 -0.49
C GLY A 33 3.29 23.29 0.72
N LYS A 34 2.98 24.48 1.25
CA LYS A 34 3.61 25.02 2.46
C LYS A 34 3.25 24.22 3.71
N ALA A 35 1.98 23.84 3.86
CA ALA A 35 1.52 23.02 4.96
C ALA A 35 2.22 21.65 4.94
N ARG A 36 2.27 21.00 3.77
CA ARG A 36 2.96 19.72 3.55
C ARG A 36 4.41 19.76 4.01
N ARG A 37 5.20 20.76 3.59
CA ARG A 37 6.59 20.92 4.03
C ARG A 37 6.72 21.13 5.54
N SER A 38 5.79 21.89 6.13
CA SER A 38 5.79 22.15 7.58
C SER A 38 5.42 20.93 8.40
N ILE A 39 4.49 20.11 7.90
CA ILE A 39 4.08 18.85 8.51
C ILE A 39 5.21 17.83 8.43
N HIS A 40 5.82 17.66 7.25
CA HIS A 40 6.96 16.75 7.06
C HIS A 40 8.14 17.11 7.98
N ALA A 41 8.44 18.41 8.13
CA ALA A 41 9.47 18.91 9.04
C ALA A 41 9.05 18.91 10.53
N GLN A 42 7.92 18.30 10.90
CA GLN A 42 7.38 18.23 12.26
C GLN A 42 7.12 19.62 12.91
N LYS A 43 6.99 20.68 12.10
CA LYS A 43 6.72 22.07 12.56
C LYS A 43 5.23 22.38 12.70
N LEU A 44 4.37 21.58 12.06
CA LEU A 44 2.92 21.72 12.10
C LEU A 44 2.29 20.34 12.29
N LEU A 45 1.46 20.18 13.33
CA LEU A 45 0.71 18.94 13.51
C LEU A 45 -0.34 18.78 12.40
N PHE A 46 -0.38 17.62 11.76
CA PHE A 46 -1.35 17.32 10.70
C PHE A 46 -2.81 17.51 11.15
N THR A 47 -3.14 17.08 12.38
CA THR A 47 -4.48 17.25 12.95
C THR A 47 -4.86 18.72 13.17
N LYS A 48 -3.88 19.54 13.60
CA LYS A 48 -4.06 20.98 13.74
C LYS A 48 -4.29 21.62 12.37
N PHE A 49 -3.48 21.28 11.38
CA PHE A 49 -3.66 21.73 10.01
C PHE A 49 -5.08 21.43 9.48
N LEU A 50 -5.57 20.20 9.65
CA LEU A 50 -6.94 19.85 9.24
C LEU A 50 -7.98 20.71 9.98
N SER A 51 -7.85 20.82 11.31
CA SER A 51 -8.81 21.56 12.13
C SER A 51 -8.86 23.05 11.78
N ASP A 52 -7.69 23.70 11.64
CA ASP A 52 -7.58 25.12 11.28
C ASP A 52 -8.21 25.42 9.91
N ASN A 53 -8.29 24.42 9.03
CA ASN A 53 -8.90 24.53 7.71
C ASN A 53 -10.34 23.98 7.64
N GLY A 54 -10.91 23.62 8.80
CA GLY A 54 -12.27 23.07 8.90
C GLY A 54 -12.44 21.76 8.13
N LEU A 55 -11.38 20.96 8.07
CA LEU A 55 -11.31 19.64 7.46
C LEU A 55 -11.29 18.55 8.55
N GLU A 56 -11.65 17.34 8.15
CA GLU A 56 -11.49 16.12 8.93
C GLU A 56 -10.91 15.01 8.05
N PRO A 57 -10.13 14.07 8.62
CA PRO A 57 -9.56 12.98 7.84
C PRO A 57 -10.67 12.10 7.28
N ASP A 58 -10.58 11.75 5.99
CA ASP A 58 -11.55 10.86 5.35
C ASP A 58 -11.23 9.39 5.66
N ILE A 59 -11.48 9.00 6.91
CA ILE A 59 -11.22 7.65 7.40
C ILE A 59 -12.18 6.64 6.74
N GLY A 60 -13.40 7.08 6.45
CA GLY A 60 -14.44 6.21 5.88
C GLY A 60 -14.14 5.72 4.47
N SER A 61 -13.30 6.43 3.71
CA SER A 61 -12.89 5.98 2.37
C SER A 61 -11.71 5.00 2.37
N LEU A 62 -11.03 4.80 3.52
CA LEU A 62 -9.95 3.83 3.62
C LEU A 62 -10.51 2.42 3.79
N LEU A 63 -10.33 1.60 2.76
CA LEU A 63 -10.72 0.20 2.75
C LEU A 63 -9.54 -0.66 3.25
N PRO A 64 -9.66 -1.38 4.38
CA PRO A 64 -8.59 -2.27 4.87
C PRO A 64 -8.24 -3.33 3.82
N PHE A 65 -6.94 -3.54 3.58
CA PHE A 65 -6.47 -4.44 2.54
C PHE A 65 -5.28 -5.25 3.04
N THR A 66 -5.51 -6.06 4.08
CA THR A 66 -4.53 -6.88 4.83
C THR A 66 -3.58 -6.09 5.73
N GLU A 67 -3.11 -6.75 6.79
CA GLU A 67 -2.02 -6.32 7.65
C GLU A 67 -0.82 -7.25 7.45
N TRP A 68 0.40 -6.71 7.47
CA TRP A 68 1.61 -7.50 7.29
C TRP A 68 2.58 -7.31 8.43
N VAL A 69 3.10 -8.42 8.94
CA VAL A 69 4.15 -8.43 9.96
C VAL A 69 5.45 -8.93 9.35
N THR A 70 6.51 -8.13 9.43
CA THR A 70 7.82 -8.54 8.91
C THR A 70 8.30 -9.82 9.59
N PRO A 71 8.79 -10.82 8.82
CA PRO A 71 9.25 -12.10 9.35
C PRO A 71 10.32 -11.94 10.45
N PRO A 72 10.36 -12.83 11.46
CA PRO A 72 11.34 -12.77 12.55
C PRO A 72 12.83 -12.64 12.17
N PRO A 73 13.36 -13.32 11.12
CA PRO A 73 14.78 -13.24 10.80
C PRO A 73 15.23 -11.92 10.16
N VAL A 74 14.30 -10.99 9.87
CA VAL A 74 14.65 -9.67 9.32
C VAL A 74 14.96 -8.71 10.49
N PRO A 75 16.13 -8.05 10.52
CA PRO A 75 16.56 -7.22 11.67
C PRO A 75 15.61 -6.07 12.01
N ARG A 76 15.10 -5.38 10.99
CA ARG A 76 14.08 -4.33 11.14
C ARG A 76 12.71 -4.93 10.84
N ARG A 77 11.80 -4.82 11.81
CA ARG A 77 10.47 -5.41 11.71
C ARG A 77 9.41 -4.34 11.83
N PHE A 78 8.40 -4.46 10.99
CA PHE A 78 7.23 -3.60 10.96
C PHE A 78 5.97 -4.43 11.06
N ARG A 79 4.93 -3.81 11.61
CA ARG A 79 3.55 -4.28 11.53
C ARG A 79 2.80 -3.18 10.77
N ALA A 80 2.44 -3.46 9.52
CA ALA A 80 1.94 -2.47 8.59
C ALA A 80 0.53 -2.84 8.13
N GLN A 81 -0.43 -1.97 8.42
CA GLN A 81 -1.79 -2.05 7.87
C GLN A 81 -1.82 -1.39 6.50
N PHE A 82 -2.28 -2.13 5.49
CA PHE A 82 -2.48 -1.60 4.15
C PHE A 82 -3.94 -1.20 3.95
N PHE A 83 -4.14 -0.16 3.13
CA PHE A 83 -5.45 0.35 2.75
C PHE A 83 -5.50 0.60 1.26
N VAL A 84 -6.70 0.48 0.69
CA VAL A 84 -7.03 0.96 -0.66
C VAL A 84 -8.06 2.06 -0.50
N THR A 85 -7.95 3.10 -1.32
CA THR A 85 -8.99 4.13 -1.43
C THR A 85 -9.20 4.46 -2.90
N PHE A 86 -10.33 5.08 -3.18
CA PHE A 86 -10.71 5.52 -4.50
C PHE A 86 -10.72 7.04 -4.54
N LEU A 87 -9.80 7.62 -5.33
CA LEU A 87 -9.78 9.06 -5.51
C LEU A 87 -11.01 9.53 -6.31
N PRO A 88 -11.70 10.60 -5.87
CA PRO A 88 -12.76 11.22 -6.67
C PRO A 88 -12.13 11.91 -7.88
N ILE A 89 -12.69 11.70 -9.08
CA ILE A 89 -12.24 12.32 -10.34
C ILE A 89 -12.25 13.87 -10.26
N ALA A 90 -13.05 14.45 -9.35
CA ALA A 90 -13.27 15.89 -9.24
C ALA A 90 -12.88 16.50 -7.88
N SER A 91 -12.01 15.85 -7.10
CA SER A 91 -11.61 16.42 -5.80
C SER A 91 -10.46 17.42 -5.97
N ALA A 92 -10.76 18.71 -5.85
CA ALA A 92 -9.77 19.79 -5.78
C ALA A 92 -8.77 19.66 -4.62
N LEU A 93 -9.03 18.76 -3.66
CA LEU A 93 -8.15 18.45 -2.52
C LEU A 93 -7.23 17.24 -2.78
N SER A 94 -7.52 16.44 -3.80
CA SER A 94 -6.80 15.19 -4.09
C SER A 94 -5.62 15.36 -5.04
N GLY A 95 -5.32 16.60 -5.44
CA GLY A 95 -4.30 16.87 -6.44
C GLY A 95 -4.69 16.31 -7.82
N PRO A 96 -3.77 16.32 -8.78
CA PRO A 96 -3.99 15.81 -10.13
C PRO A 96 -4.37 14.32 -10.12
N THR A 97 -5.37 13.96 -10.91
CA THR A 97 -5.96 12.60 -10.97
C THR A 97 -5.33 11.68 -12.02
N SER A 98 -4.36 12.20 -12.77
CA SER A 98 -3.57 11.49 -13.79
C SER A 98 -2.16 12.11 -13.88
N GLY A 99 -1.22 11.42 -14.54
CA GLY A 99 0.12 11.92 -14.84
C GLY A 99 1.22 11.54 -13.84
N THR A 100 2.44 12.04 -14.10
CA THR A 100 3.63 11.87 -13.25
C THR A 100 3.84 13.13 -12.41
N HIS A 101 3.85 12.97 -11.09
CA HIS A 101 4.10 14.05 -10.14
C HIS A 101 5.45 13.82 -9.47
N LEU A 102 6.44 14.60 -9.91
CA LEU A 102 7.75 14.63 -9.26
C LEU A 102 7.65 15.46 -7.99
N ASN A 103 7.60 14.78 -6.84
CA ASN A 103 7.65 15.45 -5.55
C ASN A 103 9.06 15.34 -4.97
N ARG A 104 9.76 16.47 -4.89
CA ARG A 104 10.99 16.55 -4.08
C ARG A 104 10.63 17.04 -2.69
N LEU A 105 10.83 16.20 -1.68
CA LEU A 105 10.81 16.61 -0.28
C LEU A 105 12.25 16.70 0.24
N PRO A 106 12.60 17.73 1.03
CA PRO A 106 13.85 17.72 1.80
C PRO A 106 13.76 16.65 2.90
N SER A 107 14.80 15.83 3.07
CA SER A 107 14.85 14.81 4.12
C SER A 107 14.81 15.44 5.54
N PRO A 108 14.13 14.83 6.53
CA PRO A 108 14.08 15.33 7.90
C PRO A 108 15.44 15.31 8.64
N ASP A 109 16.40 14.51 8.16
CA ASP A 109 17.65 14.19 8.86
C ASP A 109 18.79 15.20 8.65
N SER A 110 18.50 16.46 8.30
CA SER A 110 19.56 17.46 8.16
C SER A 110 19.13 18.86 8.59
N PRO A 111 19.47 19.27 9.83
CA PRO A 111 19.47 20.67 10.19
C PRO A 111 20.73 21.31 9.60
N ASP A 112 20.54 22.22 8.65
CA ASP A 112 21.51 23.25 8.24
C ASP A 112 22.93 22.79 7.82
N SER A 113 23.03 21.94 6.79
CA SER A 113 24.31 21.73 6.08
C SER A 113 24.17 22.07 4.59
N PRO A 114 24.96 23.00 4.02
CA PRO A 114 25.00 23.30 2.57
C PRO A 114 25.43 22.11 1.70
N THR A 115 25.72 20.96 2.31
CA THR A 115 26.24 19.74 1.68
C THR A 115 25.39 18.49 1.95
N SER A 116 24.22 18.58 2.58
CA SER A 116 23.35 17.40 2.76
C SER A 116 22.59 17.06 1.47
N THR A 117 23.13 16.15 0.66
CA THR A 117 22.55 15.71 -0.62
C THR A 117 21.50 14.59 -0.49
N SER A 118 21.01 14.29 0.71
CA SER A 118 19.95 13.28 0.87
C SER A 118 18.59 13.90 0.54
N THR A 119 18.32 14.04 -0.75
CA THR A 119 16.96 14.24 -1.24
C THR A 119 16.31 12.87 -1.31
N GLU A 120 15.27 12.61 -0.52
CA GLU A 120 14.36 11.53 -0.85
C GLU A 120 13.60 11.96 -2.11
N VAL A 121 14.14 11.62 -3.27
CA VAL A 121 13.46 11.88 -4.55
C VAL A 121 12.33 10.87 -4.66
N ILE A 122 11.11 11.29 -4.31
CA ILE A 122 9.89 10.48 -4.40
C ILE A 122 9.13 10.91 -5.67
N SER A 123 9.27 10.13 -6.75
CA SER A 123 8.35 10.27 -7.88
C SER A 123 7.06 9.52 -7.60
N ALA A 124 5.93 10.21 -7.59
CA ALA A 124 4.61 9.59 -7.51
C ALA A 124 4.00 9.54 -8.92
N GLN A 125 3.56 8.36 -9.35
CA GLN A 125 2.94 8.17 -10.66
C GLN A 125 1.68 7.33 -10.52
N TYR A 126 0.64 7.70 -11.25
CA TYR A 126 -0.48 6.81 -11.48
C TYR A 126 -0.06 5.75 -12.49
N ILE A 127 0.11 4.51 -12.03
CA ILE A 127 0.54 3.39 -12.85
C ILE A 127 -0.37 2.19 -12.60
N HIS A 128 -0.79 1.53 -13.68
CA HIS A 128 -1.65 0.35 -13.60
C HIS A 128 -0.89 -0.82 -12.91
N PRO A 129 -1.51 -1.62 -12.02
CA PRO A 129 -0.85 -2.74 -11.33
C PRO A 129 -0.12 -3.69 -12.29
N ARG A 130 -0.75 -4.05 -13.41
CA ARG A 130 -0.11 -4.83 -14.50
C ARG A 130 1.23 -4.26 -14.96
N ALA A 131 1.31 -2.95 -15.17
CA ALA A 131 2.54 -2.30 -15.64
C ALA A 131 3.63 -2.37 -14.57
N VAL A 132 3.28 -2.21 -13.30
CA VAL A 132 4.19 -2.39 -12.17
C VAL A 132 4.71 -3.84 -12.11
N LEU A 133 3.83 -4.83 -12.24
CA LEU A 133 4.20 -6.25 -12.21
C LEU A 133 5.09 -6.62 -13.41
N THR A 134 4.81 -6.09 -14.61
CA THR A 134 5.67 -6.25 -15.79
C THR A 134 7.03 -5.59 -15.59
N ALA A 135 7.08 -4.37 -15.04
CA ALA A 135 8.33 -3.68 -14.75
C ALA A 135 9.18 -4.46 -13.71
N PHE A 136 8.54 -5.02 -12.68
CA PHE A 136 9.19 -5.89 -11.71
C PHE A 136 9.76 -7.16 -12.38
N ALA A 137 8.98 -7.82 -13.23
CA ALA A 137 9.44 -9.02 -13.96
C ALA A 137 10.63 -8.75 -14.89
N ARG A 138 10.77 -7.53 -15.41
CA ARG A 138 11.95 -7.08 -16.20
C ARG A 138 13.13 -6.61 -15.34
N GLY A 139 12.92 -6.43 -14.03
CA GLY A 139 13.93 -5.89 -13.11
C GLY A 139 14.00 -4.37 -13.03
N ASP A 140 13.10 -3.66 -13.74
CA ASP A 140 13.01 -2.19 -13.78
C ASP A 140 12.45 -1.59 -12.48
N MET A 141 11.72 -2.40 -11.70
CA MET A 141 11.12 -2.01 -10.43
C MET A 141 11.40 -3.05 -9.36
N LYS A 142 11.50 -2.62 -8.10
CA LYS A 142 11.67 -3.50 -6.94
C LYS A 142 10.36 -3.54 -6.15
N LEU A 143 9.94 -4.74 -5.77
CA LEU A 143 8.75 -4.96 -4.95
C LEU A 143 9.09 -5.88 -3.79
N MET A 144 8.60 -5.52 -2.61
CA MET A 144 8.59 -6.39 -1.44
C MET A 144 7.39 -7.36 -1.49
N PRO A 145 7.42 -8.50 -0.78
CA PRO A 145 6.33 -9.47 -0.80
C PRO A 145 4.93 -8.88 -0.53
N PRO A 146 4.72 -7.96 0.43
CA PRO A 146 3.41 -7.30 0.61
C PRO A 146 2.98 -6.53 -0.64
N GLN A 147 3.88 -5.74 -1.24
CA GLN A 147 3.57 -4.94 -2.42
C GLN A 147 3.19 -5.83 -3.61
N PHE A 148 3.99 -6.86 -3.88
CA PHE A 148 3.72 -7.81 -4.96
C PHE A 148 2.36 -8.51 -4.76
N TYR A 149 2.10 -9.02 -3.54
CA TYR A 149 0.84 -9.70 -3.22
C TYR A 149 -0.39 -8.82 -3.47
N LEU A 150 -0.35 -7.57 -2.99
CA LEU A 150 -1.47 -6.63 -3.11
C LEU A 150 -1.67 -6.20 -4.56
N LEU A 151 -0.58 -5.92 -5.30
CA LEU A 151 -0.64 -5.56 -6.71
C LEU A 151 -1.13 -6.70 -7.59
N THR A 152 -0.71 -7.94 -7.34
CA THR A 152 -1.24 -9.12 -8.04
C THR A 152 -2.75 -9.27 -7.77
N THR A 153 -3.16 -9.12 -6.51
CA THR A 153 -4.58 -9.19 -6.13
C THR A 153 -5.42 -8.10 -6.80
N LEU A 154 -4.96 -6.85 -6.78
CA LEU A 154 -5.66 -5.76 -7.46
C LEU A 154 -5.65 -5.94 -8.98
N ASN A 155 -4.57 -6.47 -9.55
CA ASN A 155 -4.50 -6.76 -10.97
C ASN A 155 -5.59 -7.75 -11.40
N GLU A 156 -5.91 -8.78 -10.62
CA GLU A 156 -7.02 -9.71 -10.92
C GLU A 156 -8.37 -8.99 -11.08
N ILE A 157 -8.62 -7.92 -10.29
CA ILE A 157 -9.84 -7.11 -10.37
C ILE A 157 -9.79 -6.14 -11.56
N PHE A 158 -8.62 -5.57 -11.84
CA PHE A 158 -8.41 -4.56 -12.87
C PHE A 158 -7.84 -5.13 -14.19
N SER A 159 -7.98 -6.44 -14.44
CA SER A 159 -7.34 -7.14 -15.58
C SER A 159 -7.86 -6.76 -16.99
N GLY A 160 -8.74 -5.77 -17.11
CA GLY A 160 -9.23 -5.25 -18.40
C GLY A 160 -8.24 -4.32 -19.12
N ALA A 161 -8.28 -4.25 -20.44
CA ALA A 161 -7.40 -3.37 -21.22
C ALA A 161 -7.77 -1.87 -21.03
N GLY A 162 -6.80 -1.07 -20.59
CA GLY A 162 -6.71 0.36 -20.94
C GLY A 162 -7.66 1.35 -20.26
N ALA A 163 -8.53 0.95 -19.33
CA ALA A 163 -9.39 1.91 -18.65
C ALA A 163 -8.59 2.69 -17.60
N GLU A 164 -8.43 4.01 -17.79
CA GLU A 164 -7.86 4.92 -16.78
C GLU A 164 -8.73 5.03 -15.51
N VAL A 165 -10.00 4.65 -15.61
CA VAL A 165 -11.00 4.76 -14.55
C VAL A 165 -11.59 3.39 -14.21
N SER A 166 -11.57 3.05 -12.93
CA SER A 166 -12.21 1.82 -12.43
C SER A 166 -13.73 1.90 -12.50
N THR A 167 -14.36 0.83 -13.00
CA THR A 167 -15.82 0.70 -13.09
C THR A 167 -16.47 0.55 -11.71
N ALA A 168 -17.78 0.78 -11.61
CA ALA A 168 -18.54 0.57 -10.38
C ALA A 168 -18.44 -0.89 -9.88
N ALA A 169 -18.49 -1.87 -10.80
CA ALA A 169 -18.38 -3.28 -10.45
C ALA A 169 -16.99 -3.63 -9.86
N GLN A 170 -15.91 -3.07 -10.42
CA GLN A 170 -14.56 -3.25 -9.89
C GLN A 170 -14.41 -2.60 -8.51
N ARG A 171 -14.97 -1.39 -8.32
CA ARG A 171 -14.97 -0.71 -7.01
C ARG A 171 -15.71 -1.54 -5.96
N GLN A 172 -16.87 -2.10 -6.31
CA GLN A 172 -17.62 -3.00 -5.44
C GLN A 172 -16.86 -4.28 -5.08
N LEU A 173 -16.09 -4.86 -6.02
CA LEU A 173 -15.23 -6.02 -5.73
C LEU A 173 -14.18 -5.70 -4.67
N VAL A 174 -13.48 -4.56 -4.80
CA VAL A 174 -12.50 -4.11 -3.80
C VAL A 174 -13.17 -3.87 -2.45
N GLN A 175 -14.33 -3.20 -2.44
CA GLN A 175 -15.10 -2.99 -1.21
C GLN A 175 -15.51 -4.31 -0.55
N ARG A 176 -15.99 -5.29 -1.32
CA ARG A 176 -16.33 -6.61 -0.78
C ARG A 176 -15.12 -7.31 -0.16
N LEU A 177 -13.96 -7.30 -0.81
CA LEU A 177 -12.74 -7.87 -0.26
C LEU A 177 -12.30 -7.17 1.04
N ALA A 178 -12.40 -5.85 1.08
CA ALA A 178 -12.00 -5.07 2.25
C ALA A 178 -12.86 -5.38 3.49
N HIS A 179 -14.13 -5.73 3.28
CA HIS A 179 -15.06 -6.12 4.33
C HIS A 179 -15.12 -7.64 4.55
N SER A 180 -14.38 -8.45 3.80
CA SER A 180 -14.29 -9.90 4.03
C SER A 180 -13.15 -10.26 4.98
N SER A 181 -13.00 -11.55 5.31
CA SER A 181 -11.81 -12.04 6.03
C SER A 181 -10.48 -11.67 5.36
N PHE A 182 -10.49 -11.40 4.05
CA PHE A 182 -9.29 -10.95 3.34
C PHE A 182 -8.81 -9.58 3.85
N GLY A 183 -9.69 -8.57 3.88
CA GLY A 183 -9.32 -7.20 4.26
C GLY A 183 -8.76 -7.09 5.67
N GLN A 184 -9.21 -7.98 6.57
CA GLN A 184 -8.79 -8.06 7.97
C GLN A 184 -7.67 -9.08 8.24
N MET A 185 -7.18 -9.77 7.20
CA MET A 185 -6.16 -10.80 7.37
C MET A 185 -4.85 -10.20 7.87
N VAL A 186 -4.31 -10.77 8.94
CA VAL A 186 -2.95 -10.49 9.40
C VAL A 186 -2.00 -11.53 8.82
N ILE A 187 -1.18 -11.12 7.88
CA ILE A 187 -0.22 -11.96 7.18
C ILE A 187 1.13 -11.91 7.91
N ASN A 188 1.57 -13.08 8.38
CA ASN A 188 2.86 -13.28 9.03
C ASN A 188 3.67 -14.26 8.17
N PRO A 189 4.41 -13.77 7.16
CA PRO A 189 5.14 -14.64 6.27
C PRO A 189 6.21 -15.45 7.01
N ARG A 190 6.30 -16.74 6.71
CA ARG A 190 7.36 -17.61 7.24
C ARG A 190 7.93 -18.47 6.13
N TYR A 191 9.24 -18.60 6.09
CA TYR A 191 9.85 -19.56 5.18
C TYR A 191 9.39 -20.98 5.55
N LEU A 192 9.00 -21.76 4.55
CA LEU A 192 8.73 -23.18 4.73
C LEU A 192 10.03 -23.86 5.18
N PRO A 193 10.07 -24.54 6.33
CA PRO A 193 11.27 -25.23 6.79
C PRO A 193 11.56 -26.49 5.95
N GLY A 194 12.82 -26.91 5.95
CA GLY A 194 13.24 -28.17 5.35
C GLY A 194 13.41 -28.13 3.82
N PRO A 195 13.69 -29.28 3.19
CA PRO A 195 14.07 -29.36 1.79
C PRO A 195 12.94 -28.93 0.83
N GLU A 196 11.68 -29.03 1.24
CA GLU A 196 10.53 -28.55 0.44
C GLU A 196 10.47 -27.02 0.34
N GLY A 197 11.10 -26.32 1.30
CA GLY A 197 11.15 -24.87 1.35
C GLY A 197 12.32 -24.24 0.59
N GLU A 198 13.31 -25.04 0.19
CA GLU A 198 14.50 -24.61 -0.54
C GLU A 198 14.57 -25.35 -1.88
N LEU A 199 14.31 -24.61 -2.96
CA LEU A 199 14.34 -25.17 -4.31
C LEU A 199 15.78 -25.28 -4.82
N PRO A 200 16.08 -26.26 -5.70
CA PRO A 200 17.45 -26.52 -6.18
C PRO A 200 18.16 -25.33 -6.84
N ASP A 201 17.41 -24.35 -7.35
CA ASP A 201 17.94 -23.14 -7.99
C ASP A 201 18.11 -21.95 -7.03
N GLY A 202 18.04 -22.20 -5.71
CA GLY A 202 18.21 -21.21 -4.66
C GLY A 202 16.97 -20.36 -4.38
N ARG A 203 15.83 -20.66 -5.01
CA ARG A 203 14.55 -20.07 -4.63
C ARG A 203 14.06 -20.64 -3.30
N ARG A 204 13.35 -19.83 -2.52
CA ARG A 204 12.76 -20.23 -1.25
C ARG A 204 11.26 -20.04 -1.23
N VAL A 205 10.57 -20.87 -0.46
CA VAL A 205 9.11 -20.81 -0.29
C VAL A 205 8.77 -19.99 0.94
N LEU A 206 8.01 -18.91 0.75
CA LEU A 206 7.47 -18.06 1.80
C LEU A 206 5.97 -18.31 1.95
N THR A 207 5.54 -18.87 3.07
CA THR A 207 4.16 -19.30 3.33
C THR A 207 3.37 -18.22 4.09
N TYR A 208 2.08 -18.17 3.82
CA TYR A 208 1.12 -17.24 4.42
C TYR A 208 0.00 -18.02 5.15
N GLU A 209 -0.82 -17.31 5.90
CA GLU A 209 -1.94 -17.81 6.67
C GLU A 209 -2.95 -18.56 5.77
N GLY A 210 -3.40 -19.74 6.19
CA GLY A 210 -4.34 -20.55 5.42
C GLY A 210 -3.70 -21.37 4.29
N ASP A 211 -2.39 -21.32 4.13
CA ASP A 211 -1.63 -22.36 3.42
C ASP A 211 -1.74 -23.70 4.16
N GLU A 212 -1.70 -24.84 3.47
CA GLU A 212 -1.74 -26.17 4.11
C GLU A 212 -0.66 -26.37 5.19
N SER A 213 0.50 -25.73 5.03
CA SER A 213 1.58 -25.74 6.04
C SER A 213 1.36 -24.73 7.17
N ARG A 214 0.29 -23.93 7.08
CA ARG A 214 -0.06 -22.81 7.96
C ARG A 214 -1.55 -22.83 8.34
N GLY A 215 -2.08 -24.03 8.61
CA GLY A 215 -3.45 -24.22 9.13
C GLY A 215 -4.55 -24.27 8.07
N GLY A 216 -4.20 -24.25 6.78
CA GLY A 216 -5.11 -24.45 5.67
C GLY A 216 -5.54 -25.91 5.46
N LYS A 217 -6.55 -26.11 4.62
CA LYS A 217 -6.96 -27.46 4.16
C LYS A 217 -5.83 -28.08 3.33
N LYS A 218 -5.68 -29.41 3.38
CA LYS A 218 -4.71 -30.15 2.57
C LYS A 218 -4.84 -29.78 1.09
N GLY A 219 -3.74 -29.44 0.43
CA GLY A 219 -3.69 -29.00 -0.96
C GLY A 219 -3.98 -27.51 -1.19
N ARG A 220 -4.38 -26.74 -0.16
CA ARG A 220 -4.52 -25.28 -0.28
C ARG A 220 -3.14 -24.63 -0.20
N LEU A 221 -2.78 -23.91 -1.26
CA LEU A 221 -1.52 -23.18 -1.38
C LEU A 221 -1.80 -21.68 -1.22
N HIS A 222 -1.14 -21.08 -0.25
CA HIS A 222 -1.09 -19.65 -0.02
C HIS A 222 0.36 -19.25 0.30
N ARG A 223 1.17 -19.12 -0.74
CA ARG A 223 2.62 -18.96 -0.59
C ARG A 223 3.22 -18.19 -1.76
N ALA A 224 4.42 -17.66 -1.59
CA ALA A 224 5.21 -17.13 -2.68
C ALA A 224 6.53 -17.89 -2.81
N ILE A 225 6.98 -18.09 -4.05
CA ILE A 225 8.34 -18.52 -4.34
C ILE A 225 9.18 -17.26 -4.55
N ILE A 226 10.30 -17.18 -3.82
CA ILE A 226 11.16 -16.00 -3.78
C ILE A 226 12.56 -16.38 -4.23
N LYS A 227 13.08 -15.68 -5.23
CA LYS A 227 14.51 -15.71 -5.53
C LYS A 227 15.19 -14.52 -4.88
N PRO A 228 16.11 -14.72 -3.92
CA PRO A 228 16.80 -13.60 -3.29
C PRO A 228 17.72 -12.90 -4.31
N GLN A 229 17.79 -11.57 -4.25
CA GLN A 229 18.81 -10.82 -4.97
C GLN A 229 20.11 -10.84 -4.13
N LYS A 230 21.24 -11.23 -4.75
CA LYS A 230 22.54 -11.26 -4.06
C LYS A 230 22.87 -9.88 -3.47
N GLY A 231 23.29 -9.86 -2.21
CA GLY A 231 23.73 -8.64 -1.52
C GLY A 231 22.62 -7.68 -1.08
N THR A 232 21.34 -8.04 -1.23
CA THR A 232 20.22 -7.19 -0.78
C THR A 232 19.18 -8.00 -0.02
N HIS A 233 18.31 -7.32 0.73
CA HIS A 233 17.12 -7.93 1.34
C HIS A 233 15.92 -8.00 0.37
N LEU A 234 16.10 -7.53 -0.86
CA LEU A 234 15.05 -7.46 -1.87
C LEU A 234 15.01 -8.77 -2.67
N PRO A 235 13.83 -9.20 -3.12
CA PRO A 235 13.71 -10.32 -4.03
C PRO A 235 14.08 -9.90 -5.46
N ALA A 236 14.81 -10.77 -6.17
CA ALA A 236 15.02 -10.67 -7.61
C ALA A 236 13.80 -11.15 -8.39
N GLU A 237 13.12 -12.18 -7.88
CA GLU A 237 11.91 -12.75 -8.48
C GLU A 237 10.92 -13.10 -7.36
N LEU A 238 9.63 -12.90 -7.64
CA LEU A 238 8.50 -13.29 -6.79
C LEU A 238 7.45 -13.96 -7.65
N ILE A 239 6.97 -15.13 -7.21
CA ILE A 239 5.87 -15.85 -7.84
C ILE A 239 4.84 -16.12 -6.75
N LEU A 240 3.64 -15.55 -6.86
CA LEU A 240 2.54 -15.84 -5.96
C LEU A 240 1.85 -17.14 -6.38
N ILE A 241 1.69 -18.05 -5.43
CA ILE A 241 0.91 -19.27 -5.57
C ILE A 241 -0.27 -19.18 -4.61
N ARG A 242 -1.44 -18.91 -5.18
CA ARG A 242 -2.73 -18.86 -4.49
C ARG A 242 -3.74 -19.64 -5.30
N ASN A 243 -4.06 -20.86 -4.88
CA ASN A 243 -4.93 -21.78 -5.62
C ASN A 243 -6.37 -21.85 -5.11
N PHE A 244 -6.82 -20.78 -4.45
CA PHE A 244 -8.16 -20.62 -3.93
C PHE A 244 -8.67 -19.21 -4.26
N ASP A 245 -9.98 -19.09 -4.35
CA ASP A 245 -10.65 -17.84 -4.69
C ASP A 245 -10.84 -16.97 -3.42
N ILE A 246 -10.16 -15.84 -3.39
CA ILE A 246 -10.26 -14.90 -2.26
C ILE A 246 -11.63 -14.21 -2.14
N PHE A 247 -12.45 -14.25 -3.18
CA PHE A 247 -13.78 -13.64 -3.21
C PHE A 247 -14.86 -14.58 -2.67
N THR A 248 -14.67 -15.89 -2.79
CA THR A 248 -15.70 -16.90 -2.43
C THR A 248 -15.26 -17.82 -1.30
N GLU A 249 -13.96 -18.05 -1.11
CA GLU A 249 -13.42 -18.98 -0.10
C GLU A 249 -12.87 -18.27 1.15
N MET A 250 -13.02 -16.95 1.21
CA MET A 250 -12.71 -16.14 2.38
C MET A 250 -14.02 -15.89 3.11
N GLY A 251 -14.22 -16.59 4.23
CA GLY A 251 -15.45 -16.47 5.03
C GLY A 251 -15.71 -15.04 5.52
N GLU A 252 -16.84 -14.85 6.20
CA GLU A 252 -17.14 -13.58 6.87
C GLU A 252 -16.02 -13.20 7.84
N PRO A 253 -15.68 -11.91 7.96
CA PRO A 253 -14.68 -11.49 8.92
C PRO A 253 -15.11 -11.93 10.34
N PRO A 254 -14.16 -12.21 11.24
CA PRO A 254 -14.50 -12.49 12.63
C PRO A 254 -15.32 -11.33 13.18
N SER A 255 -16.47 -11.65 13.80
CA SER A 255 -17.33 -10.65 14.44
C SER A 255 -16.48 -9.81 15.39
N SER A 256 -16.31 -8.53 15.07
CA SER A 256 -15.67 -7.59 15.97
C SER A 256 -16.56 -7.46 17.20
N LYS A 257 -16.22 -8.14 18.29
CA LYS A 257 -16.69 -7.72 19.61
C LYS A 257 -16.08 -6.35 19.86
N LEU A 258 -16.85 -5.31 19.59
CA LEU A 258 -16.63 -3.97 20.11
C LEU A 258 -16.77 -3.97 21.63
#